data_AF-A0AAU9DSJ7-F1
#
_entry.id   AF-A0AAU9DSJ7-F1
#
_cell.length_a   1.000
_cell.length_b   1.000
_cell.length_c   1.000
_cell.angle_alpha   90.00
_cell.angle_beta   90.00
_cell.angle_gamma   90.00
#
_symmetry.space_group_name_H-M   'P 1'
#
loop_
_entity.id
_entity.type
_entity.pdbx_description
1 polymer ?
#
loop_
_entity_poly.entity_id
_entity_poly.type
_entity_poly.pdbx_seq_one_letter_code
_entity_poly.pdbx_strand_id
1 'polypeptide(L)'
;MRDDFNANIAGYRRKGKKIFIQIDALPYEMLLRAIDRGYTPFLKKLINKKGYTVNKIFSELPSNTPAAEMKIMYGIKNWIKGFRWYNKKEKRHYNFKNPLTANYFEEKAEKFTEKPILKNGASYITFYSAGAKRTILTFSRGLKIDVNKSITNNKIWQFILINTDFLIKVTIDVVEELLKEGLKFIKYILIKKRKIRGLLFPYVRIVNNVLFRHIATMGSILEMNEGVERIYLVYNGYDEVAHQLGADATESLKTLKKIDKSIMNIYKTATKKGYELYIFSDHGQTNSIPFEEYYGILLTNYIKQEISKDIGISEYSSDNENRKELHLYFLDKIFKTVSELNHKIINKIIKKFLKKTNENIKNENEIIENDIIVTNSGPLSHIYFLEEENRMLKDEIIEYFPEIIDKIFLHNGIEFGVVKTKYGFEIKGRKGKIELNNEFEIVNETGNLFKNILRNIKKETIISSLKEISCGENVGDLIIFGALLKNNLIINFENQYGGHGGIGGMQNFPFLIANKELEKDKKSISNLYEIFK
;
A
#
# COMPACT_ATOMS: atom_id res chain seq x y z
N MET A 1 -28.60 -27.05 18.79
CA MET A 1 -28.41 -28.38 19.40
C MET A 1 -27.68 -29.39 18.50
N ARG A 2 -28.16 -29.77 17.31
CA ARG A 2 -27.35 -30.63 16.39
C ARG A 2 -26.16 -29.90 15.73
N ASP A 3 -26.24 -28.58 15.54
CA ASP A 3 -25.12 -27.77 15.03
C ASP A 3 -24.04 -27.48 16.09
N ASP A 4 -24.42 -27.45 17.38
CA ASP A 4 -23.48 -27.22 18.49
C ASP A 4 -22.69 -28.49 18.84
N PHE A 5 -23.28 -29.67 18.62
CA PHE A 5 -22.60 -30.95 18.84
C PHE A 5 -21.47 -31.17 17.83
N ASN A 6 -21.65 -30.73 16.58
CA ASN A 6 -20.59 -30.73 15.56
C ASN A 6 -19.49 -29.69 15.84
N ALA A 7 -19.81 -28.60 16.56
CA ALA A 7 -18.82 -27.62 16.99
C ALA A 7 -17.93 -28.16 18.13
N ASN A 8 -18.44 -29.04 18.99
CA ASN A 8 -17.64 -29.68 20.04
C ASN A 8 -16.79 -30.86 19.54
N ILE A 9 -17.21 -31.55 18.47
CA ILE A 9 -16.34 -32.49 17.73
C ILE A 9 -15.29 -31.72 16.88
N ALA A 10 -15.45 -30.41 16.69
CA ALA A 10 -14.41 -29.51 16.16
C ALA A 10 -13.24 -29.25 17.13
N GLY A 11 -13.10 -30.06 18.19
CA GLY A 11 -11.85 -30.23 18.96
C GLY A 11 -10.67 -30.71 18.11
N TYR A 12 -10.90 -31.17 16.88
CA TYR A 12 -9.89 -31.34 15.82
C TYR A 12 -9.91 -30.19 14.79
N ARG A 13 -9.99 -28.92 15.22
CA ARG A 13 -9.29 -27.88 14.44
C ARG A 13 -7.84 -28.32 14.37
N ARG A 14 -7.36 -28.76 13.19
CA ARG A 14 -5.92 -29.01 12.99
C ARG A 14 -5.20 -27.73 13.36
N LYS A 15 -4.61 -27.69 14.57
CA LYS A 15 -3.87 -26.55 15.11
C LYS A 15 -2.86 -26.13 14.03
N GLY A 16 -2.98 -24.91 13.53
CA GLY A 16 -2.01 -24.32 12.59
C GLY A 16 -2.55 -23.80 11.26
N LYS A 17 -3.76 -24.17 10.83
CA LYS A 17 -4.30 -23.69 9.54
C LYS A 17 -4.88 -22.28 9.63
N LYS A 18 -4.29 -21.32 8.91
CA LYS A 18 -4.64 -19.90 8.94
C LYS A 18 -4.77 -19.33 7.53
N ILE A 19 -5.78 -18.50 7.31
CA ILE A 19 -5.95 -17.70 6.10
C ILE A 19 -6.05 -16.22 6.45
N PHE A 20 -5.21 -15.43 5.80
CA PHE A 20 -5.04 -14.00 5.99
C PHE A 20 -5.57 -13.27 4.75
N ILE A 21 -6.62 -12.48 4.93
CA ILE A 21 -7.23 -11.69 3.87
C ILE A 21 -7.01 -10.21 4.16
N GLN A 22 -6.13 -9.58 3.39
CA GLN A 22 -5.90 -8.15 3.45
C GLN A 22 -6.82 -7.42 2.46
N ILE A 23 -7.57 -6.43 2.94
CA ILE A 23 -8.24 -5.44 2.10
C ILE A 23 -7.36 -4.19 2.12
N ASP A 24 -6.72 -3.90 1.00
CA ASP A 24 -5.68 -2.87 0.90
C ASP A 24 -6.25 -1.47 1.19
N ALA A 25 -5.56 -0.73 2.06
CA ALA A 25 -5.83 0.66 2.44
C ALA A 25 -7.25 1.01 2.97
N LEU A 26 -8.08 0.03 3.37
CA LEU A 26 -9.44 0.28 3.88
C LEU A 26 -9.43 0.72 5.36
N PRO A 27 -9.70 2.01 5.68
CA PRO A 27 -9.72 2.46 7.06
C PRO A 27 -10.92 1.89 7.82
N TYR A 28 -10.76 1.73 9.14
CA TYR A 28 -11.77 1.23 10.07
C TYR A 28 -13.11 1.98 9.92
N GLU A 29 -13.09 3.30 9.86
CA GLU A 29 -14.29 4.13 9.72
C GLU A 29 -15.03 3.88 8.39
N MET A 30 -14.31 3.62 7.30
CA MET A 30 -14.94 3.31 6.01
C MET A 30 -15.47 1.88 5.97
N LEU A 31 -14.84 0.93 6.65
CA LEU A 31 -15.41 -0.40 6.85
C LEU A 31 -16.77 -0.31 7.57
N LEU A 32 -16.86 0.41 8.68
CA LEU A 32 -18.12 0.58 9.42
C LEU A 32 -19.18 1.24 8.54
N ARG A 33 -18.82 2.32 7.84
CA ARG A 33 -19.71 2.98 6.86
C ARG A 33 -20.16 2.03 5.75
N ALA A 34 -19.28 1.14 5.29
CA ALA A 34 -19.60 0.16 4.27
C ALA A 34 -20.59 -0.90 4.77
N ILE A 35 -20.45 -1.34 6.03
CA ILE A 35 -21.37 -2.26 6.71
C ILE A 35 -22.75 -1.60 6.85
N ASP A 36 -22.80 -0.35 7.31
CA ASP A 36 -24.05 0.37 7.55
C ASP A 36 -24.81 0.64 6.25
N ARG A 37 -24.10 1.02 5.19
CA ARG A 37 -24.67 1.28 3.85
C ARG A 37 -24.96 0.00 3.04
N GLY A 38 -24.72 -1.18 3.60
CA GLY A 38 -25.00 -2.46 2.93
C GLY A 38 -24.07 -2.78 1.75
N TYR A 39 -22.85 -2.24 1.74
CA TYR A 39 -21.82 -2.62 0.77
C TYR A 39 -21.14 -3.94 1.12
N THR A 40 -21.13 -4.33 2.40
CA THR A 40 -20.48 -5.55 2.91
C THR A 40 -21.43 -6.43 3.75
N PRO A 41 -22.55 -6.91 3.15
CA PRO A 41 -23.56 -7.68 3.88
C PRO A 41 -23.03 -8.98 4.50
N PHE A 42 -22.03 -9.62 3.90
CA PHE A 42 -21.42 -10.82 4.48
C PHE A 42 -20.57 -10.48 5.70
N LEU A 43 -19.71 -9.45 5.64
CA LEU A 43 -18.95 -9.00 6.82
C LEU A 43 -19.89 -8.59 7.97
N LYS A 44 -21.00 -7.90 7.68
CA LYS A 44 -22.04 -7.59 8.68
C LYS A 44 -22.58 -8.86 9.36
N LYS A 45 -22.88 -9.90 8.58
CA LYS A 45 -23.33 -11.19 9.09
C LYS A 45 -22.24 -11.91 9.90
N LEU A 46 -20.98 -11.82 9.47
CA LEU A 46 -19.83 -12.42 10.14
C LEU A 46 -19.67 -11.82 11.55
N ILE A 47 -19.78 -10.50 11.67
CA ILE A 47 -19.68 -9.79 12.95
C ILE A 47 -20.90 -10.11 13.83
N ASN A 48 -22.11 -9.91 13.32
CA ASN A 48 -23.32 -9.96 14.16
C ASN A 48 -23.77 -11.39 14.51
N LYS A 49 -23.42 -12.40 13.70
CA LYS A 49 -23.98 -13.77 13.83
C LYS A 49 -22.94 -14.88 13.93
N LYS A 50 -21.65 -14.58 13.75
CA LYS A 50 -20.59 -15.61 13.71
C LYS A 50 -19.47 -15.39 14.72
N GLY A 51 -19.64 -14.47 15.66
CA GLY A 51 -18.71 -14.27 16.78
C GLY A 51 -17.39 -13.59 16.40
N TYR A 52 -17.35 -12.88 15.28
CA TYR A 52 -16.19 -12.08 14.89
C TYR A 52 -16.30 -10.66 15.46
N THR A 53 -15.16 -10.10 15.89
CA THR A 53 -15.06 -8.73 16.40
C THR A 53 -14.25 -7.87 15.44
N VAL A 54 -14.58 -6.57 15.34
CA VAL A 54 -13.80 -5.61 14.56
C VAL A 54 -12.92 -4.80 15.50
N ASN A 55 -11.62 -5.03 15.42
CA ASN A 55 -10.61 -4.36 16.22
C ASN A 55 -10.04 -3.19 15.43
N LYS A 56 -10.12 -1.96 15.96
CA LYS A 56 -9.39 -0.82 15.41
C LYS A 56 -7.91 -0.97 15.75
N ILE A 57 -7.04 -0.87 14.75
CA ILE A 57 -5.60 -1.06 14.86
C ILE A 57 -4.89 0.22 14.42
N PHE A 58 -3.72 0.49 15.00
CA PHE A 58 -2.85 1.57 14.57
C PHE A 58 -1.82 1.09 13.53
N SER A 59 -1.73 1.81 12.40
CA SER A 59 -0.69 1.60 11.38
C SER A 59 0.43 2.62 11.60
N GLU A 60 1.59 2.13 12.05
CA GLU A 60 2.79 2.94 12.24
C GLU A 60 3.36 3.41 10.89
N LEU A 61 4.31 4.35 10.93
CA LEU A 61 4.89 4.92 9.71
C LEU A 61 5.94 3.99 9.07
N PRO A 62 6.11 4.06 7.72
CA PRO A 62 5.18 4.71 6.81
C PRO A 62 3.92 3.84 6.68
N SER A 63 2.75 4.47 6.61
CA SER A 63 1.45 3.77 6.57
C SER A 63 1.11 3.32 5.14
N ASN A 64 1.92 2.39 4.60
CA ASN A 64 1.79 1.85 3.25
C ASN A 64 1.99 0.33 3.21
N THR A 65 1.55 -0.30 2.11
CA THR A 65 1.55 -1.75 1.94
C THR A 65 2.93 -2.41 2.08
N PRO A 66 4.01 -1.93 1.41
CA PRO A 66 5.32 -2.58 1.56
C PRO A 66 5.85 -2.55 2.99
N ALA A 67 5.70 -1.44 3.71
CA ALA A 67 6.14 -1.38 5.10
C ALA A 67 5.28 -2.24 6.02
N ALA A 68 3.96 -2.22 5.84
CA ALA A 68 3.03 -3.00 6.65
C ALA A 68 3.22 -4.51 6.42
N GLU A 69 3.35 -4.95 5.16
CA GLU A 69 3.64 -6.36 4.85
C GLU A 69 5.00 -6.78 5.43
N MET A 70 6.05 -5.96 5.38
CA MET A 70 7.34 -6.30 5.99
C MET A 70 7.21 -6.54 7.51
N LYS A 71 6.43 -5.69 8.19
CA LYS A 71 6.11 -5.85 9.62
C LYS A 71 5.31 -7.12 9.87
N ILE A 72 4.21 -7.31 9.14
CA ILE A 72 3.28 -8.43 9.33
C ILE A 72 3.92 -9.76 8.96
N MET A 73 4.75 -9.81 7.91
CA MET A 73 5.26 -11.05 7.33
C MET A 73 6.60 -11.50 7.91
N TYR A 74 7.44 -10.55 8.32
CA TYR A 74 8.80 -10.82 8.81
C TYR A 74 9.05 -10.33 10.24
N GLY A 75 8.14 -9.54 10.82
CA GLY A 75 8.34 -8.92 12.14
C GLY A 75 9.37 -7.78 12.12
N ILE A 76 9.76 -7.32 10.93
CA ILE A 76 10.84 -6.34 10.75
C ILE A 76 10.26 -4.93 10.70
N LYS A 77 10.78 -4.06 11.56
CA LYS A 77 10.44 -2.64 11.63
C LYS A 77 11.56 -1.77 11.06
N ASN A 78 11.28 -0.52 10.76
CA ASN A 78 12.26 0.53 10.43
C ASN A 78 13.10 0.34 9.15
N TRP A 79 12.87 -0.71 8.35
CA TRP A 79 13.63 -0.93 7.10
C TRP A 79 13.06 -0.18 5.90
N ILE A 80 11.74 -0.10 5.83
CA ILE A 80 11.03 0.57 4.73
C ILE A 80 10.72 2.01 5.16
N LYS A 81 11.19 2.98 4.38
CA LYS A 81 11.14 4.41 4.75
C LYS A 81 10.01 5.19 4.08
N GLY A 82 9.48 4.65 2.99
CA GLY A 82 8.33 5.14 2.26
C GLY A 82 7.95 4.14 1.18
N PHE A 83 6.98 4.48 0.33
CA PHE A 83 6.74 3.70 -0.88
C PHE A 83 7.91 3.88 -1.87
N ARG A 84 8.52 5.06 -1.82
CA ARG A 84 9.76 5.40 -2.52
C ARG A 84 10.63 6.32 -1.67
N TRP A 85 11.95 6.16 -1.79
CA TRP A 85 12.94 7.01 -1.14
C TRP A 85 14.31 6.82 -1.80
N TYR A 86 15.21 7.79 -1.61
CA TYR A 86 16.57 7.75 -2.12
C TYR A 86 17.57 7.35 -1.03
N ASN A 87 18.62 6.63 -1.43
CA ASN A 87 19.78 6.36 -0.60
C ASN A 87 20.99 7.05 -1.22
N LYS A 88 21.48 8.11 -0.57
CA LYS A 88 22.61 8.94 -1.04
C LYS A 88 23.90 8.12 -1.16
N LYS A 89 24.23 7.33 -0.13
CA LYS A 89 25.44 6.50 -0.09
C LYS A 89 25.47 5.45 -1.20
N GLU A 90 24.34 4.80 -1.47
CA GLU A 90 24.24 3.80 -2.54
C GLU A 90 23.94 4.42 -3.92
N LYS A 91 23.71 5.74 -3.98
CA LYS A 91 23.19 6.48 -5.14
C LYS A 91 22.01 5.76 -5.81
N ARG A 92 21.13 5.20 -4.98
CA ARG A 92 20.06 4.27 -5.41
C ARG A 92 18.69 4.80 -5.02
N HIS A 93 17.79 4.86 -5.99
CA HIS A 93 16.37 5.09 -5.73
C HIS A 93 15.66 3.76 -5.45
N TYR A 94 15.03 3.67 -4.28
CA TYR A 94 14.16 2.57 -3.92
C TYR A 94 12.72 2.95 -4.28
N ASN A 95 12.07 2.10 -5.08
CA ASN A 95 10.70 2.30 -5.50
C ASN A 95 9.97 0.97 -5.55
N PHE A 96 8.88 0.85 -4.80
CA PHE A 96 8.05 -0.35 -4.78
C PHE A 96 7.16 -0.53 -6.02
N LYS A 97 7.22 0.34 -7.03
CA LYS A 97 6.76 0.00 -8.39
C LYS A 97 7.74 -0.90 -9.16
N ASN A 98 8.97 -1.06 -8.68
CA ASN A 98 9.99 -1.91 -9.29
C ASN A 98 10.14 -3.23 -8.49
N PRO A 99 9.94 -4.41 -9.11
CA PRO A 99 10.09 -5.71 -8.44
C PRO A 99 11.46 -5.92 -7.78
N LEU A 100 12.51 -5.30 -8.34
CA LEU A 100 13.88 -5.35 -7.81
C LEU A 100 13.98 -4.83 -6.38
N THR A 101 13.22 -3.78 -6.07
CA THR A 101 13.18 -3.18 -4.73
C THR A 101 12.61 -4.18 -3.73
N ALA A 102 11.44 -4.76 -4.03
CA ALA A 102 10.81 -5.74 -3.16
C ALA A 102 11.67 -7.00 -2.98
N ASN A 103 12.32 -7.47 -4.05
CA ASN A 103 13.24 -8.59 -3.98
C ASN A 103 14.44 -8.31 -3.07
N TYR A 104 15.08 -7.15 -3.21
CA TYR A 104 16.23 -6.75 -2.41
C TYR A 104 15.94 -6.74 -0.90
N PHE A 105 14.80 -6.18 -0.49
CA PHE A 105 14.40 -6.17 0.92
C PHE A 105 13.98 -7.56 1.42
N GLU A 106 13.30 -8.35 0.58
CA GLU A 106 12.94 -9.72 0.95
C GLU A 106 14.17 -10.61 1.20
N GLU A 107 15.18 -10.57 0.33
CA GLU A 107 16.38 -11.41 0.50
C GLU A 107 17.14 -11.10 1.79
N LYS A 108 17.13 -9.84 2.22
CA LYS A 108 17.66 -9.45 3.54
C LYS A 108 16.77 -9.95 4.67
N ALA A 109 15.45 -9.83 4.52
CA ALA A 109 14.47 -10.22 5.54
C ALA A 109 14.48 -11.74 5.78
N GLU A 110 14.62 -12.54 4.73
CA GLU A 110 14.73 -14.01 4.82
C GLU A 110 15.96 -14.47 5.61
N LYS A 111 17.06 -13.70 5.60
CA LYS A 111 18.26 -13.98 6.40
C LYS A 111 18.12 -13.55 7.87
N PHE A 112 17.31 -12.52 8.12
CA PHE A 112 17.15 -11.94 9.45
C PHE A 112 16.06 -12.63 10.27
N THR A 113 15.02 -13.16 9.62
CA THR A 113 13.86 -13.74 10.28
C THR A 113 13.83 -15.27 10.14
N GLU A 114 13.93 -15.99 11.26
CA GLU A 114 13.89 -17.46 11.27
C GLU A 114 12.53 -18.07 10.89
N LYS A 115 11.44 -17.33 11.19
CA LYS A 115 10.05 -17.80 11.07
C LYS A 115 9.18 -16.78 10.31
N PRO A 116 9.34 -16.64 8.99
CA PRO A 116 8.43 -15.80 8.22
C PRO A 116 7.02 -16.41 8.18
N ILE A 117 5.97 -15.58 8.12
CA ILE A 117 4.59 -16.02 8.40
C ILE A 117 4.02 -17.00 7.37
N LEU A 118 4.61 -17.16 6.19
CA LEU A 118 4.13 -18.08 5.16
C LEU A 118 5.15 -19.17 4.85
N LYS A 119 6.06 -19.52 5.79
CA LYS A 119 6.95 -20.67 5.60
C LYS A 119 6.14 -21.91 5.17
N ASN A 120 6.44 -22.44 3.98
CA ASN A 120 5.72 -23.56 3.33
C ASN A 120 4.24 -23.31 2.98
N GLY A 121 3.79 -22.06 3.04
CA GLY A 121 2.44 -21.60 2.71
C GLY A 121 2.30 -21.14 1.26
N ALA A 122 1.26 -20.32 1.02
CA ALA A 122 0.97 -19.70 -0.26
C ALA A 122 0.70 -18.20 -0.15
N SER A 123 1.16 -17.43 -1.14
CA SER A 123 0.97 -15.99 -1.21
C SER A 123 0.36 -15.54 -2.54
N TYR A 124 -0.58 -14.60 -2.47
CA TYR A 124 -1.32 -14.06 -3.61
C TYR A 124 -1.35 -12.52 -3.59
N ILE A 125 -0.78 -11.90 -4.64
CA ILE A 125 -0.89 -10.44 -4.89
C ILE A 125 -0.23 -9.61 -3.78
N THR A 126 0.89 -10.08 -3.27
CA THR A 126 1.67 -9.45 -2.20
C THR A 126 2.94 -8.82 -2.72
N PHE A 127 3.55 -7.92 -1.94
CA PHE A 127 4.91 -7.45 -2.21
C PHE A 127 5.94 -8.54 -1.93
N TYR A 128 5.76 -9.29 -0.83
CA TYR A 128 6.71 -10.32 -0.41
C TYR A 128 6.08 -11.72 -0.37
N SER A 129 6.91 -12.74 -0.47
CA SER A 129 6.53 -14.15 -0.38
C SER A 129 6.43 -14.67 1.04
N ALA A 130 7.15 -14.08 1.99
CA ALA A 130 7.18 -14.53 3.39
C ALA A 130 7.54 -16.01 3.55
N GLY A 131 8.44 -16.53 2.71
CA GLY A 131 8.83 -17.95 2.71
C GLY A 131 7.77 -18.90 2.13
N ALA A 132 6.75 -18.38 1.45
CA ALA A 132 5.75 -19.18 0.77
C ALA A 132 6.36 -20.08 -0.30
N LYS A 133 5.97 -21.37 -0.27
CA LYS A 133 6.37 -22.34 -1.29
C LYS A 133 5.70 -22.01 -2.63
N ARG A 134 4.48 -21.50 -2.58
CA ARG A 134 3.74 -21.06 -3.78
C ARG A 134 3.48 -19.57 -3.74
N THR A 135 3.83 -18.88 -4.82
CA THR A 135 3.62 -17.45 -4.96
C THR A 135 2.95 -17.15 -6.30
N ILE A 136 1.84 -16.44 -6.26
CA ILE A 136 1.11 -16.01 -7.45
C ILE A 136 1.01 -14.49 -7.40
N LEU A 137 1.54 -13.85 -8.43
CA LEU A 137 1.61 -12.38 -8.51
C LEU A 137 2.27 -11.76 -7.25
N THR A 138 3.28 -12.43 -6.67
CA THR A 138 4.13 -11.85 -5.63
C THR A 138 5.27 -11.05 -6.26
N PHE A 139 5.42 -9.81 -5.81
CA PHE A 139 6.24 -8.82 -6.50
C PHE A 139 7.74 -9.09 -6.38
N SER A 140 8.22 -9.39 -5.17
CA SER A 140 9.62 -9.74 -4.89
C SER A 140 10.15 -10.98 -5.65
N ARG A 141 9.26 -11.81 -6.20
CA ARG A 141 9.61 -13.00 -6.99
C ARG A 141 9.64 -12.71 -8.50
N GLY A 142 9.58 -11.44 -8.91
CA GLY A 142 9.59 -11.03 -10.31
C GLY A 142 10.81 -11.46 -11.12
N LEU A 143 11.97 -11.66 -10.48
CA LEU A 143 13.23 -11.98 -11.16
C LEU A 143 13.54 -13.48 -11.27
N LYS A 144 13.00 -14.30 -10.36
CA LYS A 144 13.43 -15.69 -10.19
C LYS A 144 12.63 -16.69 -11.03
N ILE A 145 11.82 -16.23 -11.98
CA ILE A 145 10.99 -17.11 -12.80
C ILE A 145 11.70 -17.39 -14.10
N ASP A 146 12.35 -18.56 -14.14
CA ASP A 146 12.70 -19.27 -15.37
C ASP A 146 11.39 -19.52 -16.14
N VAL A 147 11.13 -18.66 -17.13
CA VAL A 147 9.84 -18.56 -17.84
C VAL A 147 9.45 -19.92 -18.43
N ASN A 148 10.44 -20.70 -18.87
CA ASN A 148 10.27 -22.04 -19.45
C ASN A 148 9.80 -23.13 -18.46
N LYS A 149 9.75 -22.88 -17.14
CA LYS A 149 9.32 -23.84 -16.12
C LYS A 149 7.98 -23.51 -15.45
N SER A 150 7.35 -22.39 -15.78
CA SER A 150 6.37 -21.77 -14.86
C SER A 150 4.93 -22.26 -14.99
N ILE A 151 4.54 -22.93 -16.08
CA ILE A 151 3.12 -23.33 -16.28
C ILE A 151 2.93 -24.82 -16.35
N THR A 152 3.79 -25.54 -17.06
CA THR A 152 3.74 -27.01 -17.12
C THR A 152 3.82 -27.61 -15.71
N ASN A 153 4.48 -26.93 -14.78
CA ASN A 153 4.58 -27.29 -13.36
C ASN A 153 3.68 -26.49 -12.40
N ASN A 154 2.86 -25.54 -12.87
CA ASN A 154 1.97 -24.76 -11.99
C ASN A 154 0.50 -25.05 -12.26
N LYS A 155 0.03 -26.12 -11.61
CA LYS A 155 -1.35 -26.63 -11.67
C LYS A 155 -2.41 -25.56 -11.44
N ILE A 156 -2.12 -24.50 -10.69
CA ILE A 156 -3.08 -23.43 -10.41
C ILE A 156 -3.38 -22.60 -11.66
N TRP A 157 -2.38 -22.26 -12.47
CA TRP A 157 -2.61 -21.52 -13.71
C TRP A 157 -3.34 -22.35 -14.75
N GLN A 158 -2.99 -23.63 -14.88
CA GLN A 158 -3.72 -24.57 -15.73
C GLN A 158 -5.19 -24.66 -15.31
N PHE A 159 -5.45 -24.80 -14.01
CA PHE A 159 -6.81 -24.82 -13.49
C PHE A 159 -7.54 -23.50 -13.75
N ILE A 160 -6.91 -22.34 -13.51
CA ILE A 160 -7.50 -21.03 -13.76
C ILE A 160 -7.95 -20.88 -15.22
N LEU A 161 -7.09 -21.30 -16.16
CA LEU A 161 -7.30 -21.05 -17.58
C LEU A 161 -8.26 -22.07 -18.24
N ILE A 162 -8.42 -23.26 -17.66
CA ILE A 162 -9.36 -24.28 -18.15
C ILE A 162 -10.72 -24.18 -17.45
N ASN A 163 -10.80 -23.52 -16.29
CA ASN A 163 -12.04 -23.40 -15.53
C ASN A 163 -13.05 -22.45 -16.22
N THR A 164 -14.03 -23.03 -16.90
CA THR A 164 -15.08 -22.32 -17.65
C THR A 164 -15.90 -21.40 -16.76
N ASP A 165 -16.26 -21.83 -15.55
CA ASP A 165 -16.99 -21.01 -14.58
C ASP A 165 -16.22 -19.76 -14.18
N PHE A 166 -14.91 -19.88 -13.99
CA PHE A 166 -14.02 -18.77 -13.71
C PHE A 166 -13.98 -17.80 -14.89
N LEU A 167 -13.76 -18.30 -16.11
CA LEU A 167 -13.70 -17.48 -17.31
C LEU A 167 -15.02 -16.72 -17.53
N ILE A 168 -16.17 -17.37 -17.33
CA ILE A 168 -17.48 -16.72 -17.45
C ILE A 168 -17.63 -15.59 -16.41
N LYS A 169 -17.29 -15.86 -15.14
CA LYS A 169 -17.39 -14.86 -14.05
C LYS A 169 -16.46 -13.68 -14.28
N VAL A 170 -15.23 -13.92 -14.74
CA VAL A 170 -14.28 -12.87 -15.11
C VAL A 170 -14.85 -12.05 -16.26
N THR A 171 -15.32 -12.68 -17.34
CA THR A 171 -15.91 -11.96 -18.49
C THR A 171 -17.09 -11.09 -18.09
N ILE A 172 -18.03 -11.62 -17.30
CA ILE A 172 -19.18 -10.84 -16.79
C ILE A 172 -18.70 -9.62 -16.00
N ASP A 173 -17.77 -9.83 -15.07
CA ASP A 173 -17.26 -8.74 -14.23
C ASP A 173 -16.47 -7.69 -15.04
N VAL A 174 -15.73 -8.10 -16.08
CA VAL A 174 -15.05 -7.20 -17.03
C VAL A 174 -16.07 -6.36 -17.80
N VAL A 175 -17.09 -6.99 -18.37
CA VAL A 175 -18.15 -6.31 -19.14
C VAL A 175 -18.89 -5.31 -18.25
N GLU A 176 -19.26 -5.70 -17.02
CA GLU A 176 -19.88 -4.78 -16.07
C GLU A 176 -18.99 -3.56 -15.76
N GLU A 177 -17.68 -3.76 -15.60
CA GLU A 177 -16.76 -2.67 -15.28
C GLU A 177 -16.57 -1.72 -16.48
N LEU A 178 -16.46 -2.27 -17.69
CA LEU A 178 -16.42 -1.51 -18.94
C LEU A 178 -17.70 -0.70 -19.16
N LEU A 179 -18.88 -1.29 -18.93
CA LEU A 179 -20.16 -0.59 -19.05
C LEU A 179 -20.25 0.56 -18.05
N LYS A 180 -19.84 0.35 -16.79
CA LYS A 180 -19.83 1.42 -15.78
C LYS A 180 -18.90 2.58 -16.16
N GLU A 181 -17.71 2.30 -16.67
CA GLU A 181 -16.80 3.36 -17.12
C GLU A 181 -17.29 4.03 -18.41
N GLY A 182 -17.87 3.29 -19.36
CA GLY A 182 -18.48 3.85 -20.57
C GLY A 182 -19.63 4.80 -20.25
N LEU A 183 -20.55 4.41 -19.37
CA LEU A 183 -21.66 5.27 -18.93
C LEU A 183 -21.16 6.55 -18.23
N LYS A 184 -20.08 6.45 -17.45
CA LYS A 184 -19.46 7.62 -16.81
C LYS A 184 -18.79 8.54 -17.82
N PHE A 185 -18.13 7.97 -18.83
CA PHE A 185 -17.51 8.73 -19.91
C PHE A 185 -18.57 9.50 -20.71
N ILE A 186 -19.71 8.89 -21.00
CA ILE A 186 -20.86 9.58 -21.62
C ILE A 186 -21.35 10.71 -20.72
N LYS A 187 -21.60 10.44 -19.43
CA LYS A 187 -22.02 11.47 -18.46
C LYS A 187 -21.01 12.61 -18.33
N TYR A 188 -19.72 12.29 -18.44
CA TYR A 188 -18.64 13.27 -18.44
C TYR A 188 -18.75 14.24 -19.63
N ILE A 189 -18.88 13.71 -20.85
CA ILE A 189 -19.01 14.50 -22.08
C ILE A 189 -20.22 15.43 -21.97
N LEU A 190 -21.32 14.93 -21.41
CA LEU A 190 -22.58 15.68 -21.28
C LEU A 190 -22.51 16.81 -20.24
N ILE A 191 -21.76 16.65 -19.14
CA ILE A 191 -21.82 17.57 -17.99
C ILE A 191 -20.62 18.55 -17.95
N LYS A 192 -19.54 18.33 -18.71
CA LYS A 192 -18.34 19.21 -18.83
C LYS A 192 -17.69 19.71 -17.53
N LYS A 193 -17.98 19.11 -16.36
CA LYS A 193 -17.55 19.62 -15.03
C LYS A 193 -16.46 18.81 -14.31
N ARG A 194 -15.74 17.90 -14.98
CA ARG A 194 -14.71 17.09 -14.31
C ARG A 194 -13.40 17.12 -15.10
N LYS A 195 -12.25 16.87 -14.45
CA LYS A 195 -11.00 16.56 -15.14
C LYS A 195 -11.10 15.18 -15.79
N ILE A 196 -10.55 15.02 -16.99
CA ILE A 196 -10.42 13.71 -17.66
C ILE A 196 -9.46 12.86 -16.82
N ARG A 197 -9.91 11.67 -16.44
CA ARG A 197 -9.07 10.68 -15.76
C ARG A 197 -8.01 10.19 -16.74
N GLY A 198 -6.80 9.85 -16.27
CA GLY A 198 -5.76 9.30 -17.13
C GLY A 198 -6.31 8.17 -18.01
N LEU A 199 -5.94 8.16 -19.30
CA LEU A 199 -6.46 7.24 -20.33
C LEU A 199 -6.35 5.74 -19.96
N LEU A 200 -5.47 5.40 -19.02
CA LEU A 200 -5.20 4.04 -18.55
C LEU A 200 -6.06 3.60 -17.35
N PHE A 201 -6.83 4.50 -16.72
CA PHE A 201 -7.57 4.17 -15.51
C PHE A 201 -8.56 2.99 -15.65
N PRO A 202 -9.39 2.91 -16.71
CA PRO A 202 -10.31 1.78 -16.88
C PRO A 202 -9.57 0.43 -16.93
N TYR A 203 -8.37 0.42 -17.50
CA TYR A 203 -7.55 -0.79 -17.61
C TYR A 203 -7.03 -1.26 -16.25
N VAL A 204 -6.39 -0.37 -15.48
CA VAL A 204 -5.88 -0.67 -14.14
C VAL A 204 -7.00 -1.18 -13.24
N ARG A 205 -8.18 -0.54 -13.34
CA ARG A 205 -9.37 -0.93 -12.59
C ARG A 205 -9.86 -2.34 -12.92
N ILE A 206 -9.87 -2.74 -14.19
CA ILE A 206 -10.25 -4.11 -14.59
C ILE A 206 -9.27 -5.14 -13.99
N VAL A 207 -7.98 -4.87 -14.08
CA VAL A 207 -6.94 -5.78 -13.59
C VAL A 207 -7.05 -5.99 -12.09
N ASN A 208 -7.12 -4.91 -11.32
CA ASN A 208 -7.21 -4.97 -9.86
C ASN A 208 -8.58 -5.49 -9.38
N ASN A 209 -9.69 -4.92 -9.89
CA ASN A 209 -11.03 -5.22 -9.36
C ASN A 209 -11.60 -6.55 -9.83
N VAL A 210 -11.13 -7.05 -10.97
CA VAL A 210 -11.66 -8.28 -11.57
C VAL A 210 -10.62 -9.39 -11.52
N LEU A 211 -9.53 -9.23 -12.27
CA LEU A 211 -8.60 -10.32 -12.50
C LEU A 211 -7.89 -10.75 -11.21
N PHE A 212 -7.26 -9.81 -10.52
CA PHE A 212 -6.56 -10.04 -9.26
C PHE A 212 -7.49 -10.62 -8.19
N ARG A 213 -8.64 -10.00 -7.98
CA ARG A 213 -9.64 -10.51 -7.02
C ARG A 213 -10.04 -11.94 -7.32
N HIS A 214 -10.33 -12.30 -8.57
CA HIS A 214 -10.73 -13.66 -8.92
C HIS A 214 -9.57 -14.67 -8.78
N ILE A 215 -8.35 -14.32 -9.20
CA ILE A 215 -7.16 -15.17 -9.04
C ILE A 215 -6.89 -15.46 -7.57
N ALA A 216 -6.85 -14.42 -6.72
CA ALA A 216 -6.63 -14.58 -5.27
C ALA A 216 -7.74 -15.41 -4.60
N THR A 217 -9.00 -15.17 -4.96
CA THR A 217 -10.15 -15.89 -4.39
C THR A 217 -10.11 -17.37 -4.75
N MET A 218 -9.90 -17.68 -6.04
CA MET A 218 -9.91 -19.07 -6.49
C MET A 218 -8.66 -19.82 -6.05
N GLY A 219 -7.49 -19.17 -6.16
CA GLY A 219 -6.22 -19.73 -5.70
C GLY A 219 -6.28 -20.12 -4.24
N SER A 220 -6.71 -19.21 -3.35
CA SER A 220 -6.84 -19.54 -1.92
C SER A 220 -7.83 -20.68 -1.62
N ILE A 221 -8.93 -20.80 -2.37
CA ILE A 221 -9.84 -21.94 -2.26
C ILE A 221 -9.16 -23.26 -2.67
N LEU A 222 -8.37 -23.25 -3.74
CA LEU A 222 -7.59 -24.42 -4.17
C LEU A 222 -6.53 -24.81 -3.14
N GLU A 223 -5.78 -23.85 -2.61
CA GLU A 223 -4.77 -24.11 -1.57
C GLU A 223 -5.41 -24.71 -0.31
N MET A 224 -6.60 -24.23 0.10
CA MET A 224 -7.34 -24.82 1.22
C MET A 224 -7.82 -26.24 0.93
N ASN A 225 -8.16 -26.55 -0.33
CA ASN A 225 -8.52 -27.90 -0.74
C ASN A 225 -7.32 -28.85 -0.78
N GLU A 226 -6.15 -28.35 -1.18
CA GLU A 226 -4.85 -29.05 -1.11
C GLU A 226 -4.31 -29.13 0.33
N GLY A 227 -4.87 -28.36 1.24
CA GLY A 227 -4.58 -28.42 2.67
C GLY A 227 -3.39 -27.57 3.12
N VAL A 228 -2.93 -26.61 2.30
CA VAL A 228 -1.83 -25.68 2.61
C VAL A 228 -2.11 -24.91 3.89
N GLU A 229 -1.19 -24.95 4.84
CA GLU A 229 -1.48 -24.49 6.21
C GLU A 229 -1.68 -22.98 6.33
N ARG A 230 -0.89 -22.18 5.61
CA ARG A 230 -0.86 -20.71 5.77
C ARG A 230 -1.03 -20.06 4.42
N ILE A 231 -2.07 -19.26 4.25
CA ILE A 231 -2.43 -18.62 2.98
C ILE A 231 -2.62 -17.13 3.21
N TYR A 232 -1.94 -16.29 2.42
CA TYR A 232 -2.10 -14.83 2.45
C TYR A 232 -2.57 -14.34 1.10
N LEU A 233 -3.56 -13.45 1.09
CA LEU A 233 -4.01 -12.78 -0.11
C LEU A 233 -4.37 -11.32 0.13
N VAL A 234 -4.20 -10.50 -0.91
CA VAL A 234 -4.54 -9.08 -0.91
C VAL A 234 -5.64 -8.78 -1.92
N TYR A 235 -6.56 -7.90 -1.53
CA TYR A 235 -7.55 -7.28 -2.41
C TYR A 235 -7.29 -5.77 -2.54
N ASN A 236 -6.67 -5.35 -3.65
CA ASN A 236 -6.21 -3.97 -3.89
C ASN A 236 -7.28 -3.06 -4.51
N GLY A 237 -8.50 -3.60 -4.74
CA GLY A 237 -9.51 -2.90 -5.53
C GLY A 237 -10.11 -1.65 -4.86
N TYR A 238 -10.06 -1.57 -3.53
CA TYR A 238 -10.48 -0.38 -2.80
C TYR A 238 -9.44 0.74 -2.94
N ASP A 239 -8.18 0.47 -2.57
CA ASP A 239 -7.08 1.44 -2.59
C ASP A 239 -6.91 2.14 -3.94
N GLU A 240 -6.88 1.38 -5.04
CA GLU A 240 -6.73 1.94 -6.40
C GLU A 240 -7.83 2.96 -6.74
N VAL A 241 -9.07 2.67 -6.37
CA VAL A 241 -10.20 3.57 -6.66
C VAL A 241 -10.18 4.75 -5.70
N ALA A 242 -9.82 4.52 -4.44
CA ALA A 242 -9.77 5.54 -3.41
C ALA A 242 -8.63 6.55 -3.63
N HIS A 243 -7.48 6.14 -4.16
CA HIS A 243 -6.42 7.06 -4.60
C HIS A 243 -6.92 8.09 -5.61
N GLN A 244 -7.84 7.69 -6.50
CA GLN A 244 -8.30 8.55 -7.58
C GLN A 244 -9.57 9.34 -7.26
N LEU A 245 -10.41 8.86 -6.35
CA LEU A 245 -11.72 9.46 -6.09
C LEU A 245 -11.89 9.92 -4.65
N GLY A 246 -10.98 9.56 -3.75
CA GLY A 246 -11.11 9.71 -2.31
C GLY A 246 -11.55 8.42 -1.61
N ALA A 247 -11.13 8.29 -0.36
CA ALA A 247 -11.43 7.16 0.52
C ALA A 247 -12.95 6.98 0.73
N ASP A 248 -13.69 8.07 0.90
CA ASP A 248 -15.13 7.98 1.20
C ASP A 248 -16.06 8.06 -0.01
N ALA A 249 -15.48 8.09 -1.22
CA ALA A 249 -16.24 8.14 -2.45
C ALA A 249 -17.13 6.90 -2.58
N THR A 250 -18.35 7.12 -3.05
CA THR A 250 -19.34 6.04 -3.25
C THR A 250 -18.81 4.94 -4.16
N GLU A 251 -18.00 5.30 -5.16
CA GLU A 251 -17.40 4.34 -6.08
C GLU A 251 -16.30 3.51 -5.41
N SER A 252 -15.50 4.09 -4.51
CA SER A 252 -14.52 3.37 -3.68
C SER A 252 -15.24 2.35 -2.80
N LEU A 253 -16.31 2.74 -2.10
CA LEU A 253 -17.08 1.81 -1.25
C LEU A 253 -17.81 0.71 -2.04
N LYS A 254 -18.22 0.98 -3.29
CA LYS A 254 -18.89 -0.02 -4.13
C LYS A 254 -17.97 -1.19 -4.51
N THR A 255 -16.65 -1.00 -4.56
CA THR A 255 -15.71 -2.10 -4.86
C THR A 255 -15.78 -3.20 -3.80
N LEU A 256 -16.10 -2.80 -2.55
CA LEU A 256 -16.25 -3.72 -1.42
C LEU A 256 -17.36 -4.74 -1.61
N LYS A 257 -18.39 -4.48 -2.44
CA LYS A 257 -19.45 -5.47 -2.70
C LYS A 257 -18.91 -6.76 -3.32
N LYS A 258 -18.00 -6.64 -4.30
CA LYS A 258 -17.42 -7.81 -4.96
C LYS A 258 -16.36 -8.47 -4.08
N ILE A 259 -15.62 -7.68 -3.28
CA ILE A 259 -14.68 -8.19 -2.27
C ILE A 259 -15.42 -8.99 -1.19
N ASP A 260 -16.51 -8.46 -0.64
CA ASP A 260 -17.36 -9.12 0.36
C ASP A 260 -17.89 -10.48 -0.12
N LYS A 261 -18.34 -10.54 -1.39
CA LYS A 261 -18.76 -11.80 -2.02
C LYS A 261 -17.61 -12.81 -2.16
N SER A 262 -16.40 -12.34 -2.50
CA SER A 262 -15.20 -13.18 -2.56
C SER A 262 -14.82 -13.71 -1.17
N ILE A 263 -14.83 -12.86 -0.14
CA ILE A 263 -14.60 -13.24 1.26
C ILE A 263 -15.62 -14.27 1.72
N MET A 264 -16.90 -14.11 1.37
CA MET A 264 -17.93 -15.11 1.68
C MET A 264 -17.58 -16.49 1.11
N ASN A 265 -17.08 -16.55 -0.12
CA ASN A 265 -16.70 -17.82 -0.76
C ASN A 265 -15.50 -18.46 -0.06
N ILE A 266 -14.50 -17.65 0.31
CA ILE A 266 -13.35 -18.11 1.08
C ILE A 266 -13.79 -18.63 2.45
N TYR A 267 -14.62 -17.88 3.18
CA TYR A 267 -15.12 -18.27 4.50
C TYR A 267 -15.85 -19.62 4.49
N LYS A 268 -16.67 -19.87 3.46
CA LYS A 268 -17.37 -21.16 3.31
C LYS A 268 -16.38 -22.33 3.23
N THR A 269 -15.31 -22.18 2.46
CA THR A 269 -14.26 -23.21 2.34
C THR A 269 -13.41 -23.29 3.61
N ALA A 270 -13.00 -22.15 4.16
CA ALA A 270 -12.22 -22.05 5.38
C ALA A 270 -12.90 -22.78 6.55
N THR A 271 -14.20 -22.54 6.75
CA THR A 271 -14.99 -23.20 7.81
C THR A 271 -15.05 -24.71 7.59
N LYS A 272 -15.32 -25.17 6.35
CA LYS A 272 -15.38 -26.60 6.01
C LYS A 272 -14.03 -27.31 6.17
N LYS A 273 -12.93 -26.60 5.95
CA LYS A 273 -11.56 -27.14 5.98
C LYS A 273 -10.83 -26.88 7.30
N GLY A 274 -11.49 -26.25 8.28
CA GLY A 274 -10.95 -25.99 9.62
C GLY A 274 -9.87 -24.89 9.67
N TYR A 275 -9.93 -23.89 8.78
CA TYR A 275 -9.02 -22.73 8.80
C TYR A 275 -9.51 -21.67 9.78
N GLU A 276 -8.56 -21.06 10.48
CA GLU A 276 -8.78 -19.80 11.15
C GLU A 276 -8.69 -18.64 10.16
N LEU A 277 -9.71 -17.77 10.16
CA LEU A 277 -9.84 -16.66 9.22
C LEU A 277 -9.51 -15.35 9.91
N TYR A 278 -8.59 -14.60 9.32
CA TYR A 278 -8.25 -13.22 9.67
C TYR A 278 -8.55 -12.33 8.47
N ILE A 279 -9.34 -11.28 8.67
CA ILE A 279 -9.60 -10.27 7.63
C ILE A 279 -9.14 -8.93 8.19
N PHE A 280 -8.23 -8.24 7.53
CA PHE A 280 -7.69 -6.99 8.04
C PHE A 280 -7.42 -6.01 6.92
N SER A 281 -7.11 -4.79 7.33
CA SER A 281 -6.40 -3.84 6.49
C SER A 281 -5.05 -3.56 7.12
N ASP A 282 -4.06 -3.29 6.29
CA ASP A 282 -2.67 -3.05 6.64
C ASP A 282 -2.40 -1.56 6.96
N HIS A 283 -3.15 -0.68 6.30
CA HIS A 283 -3.28 0.73 6.65
C HIS A 283 -4.65 1.24 6.22
N GLY A 284 -4.99 2.47 6.57
CA GLY A 284 -6.17 3.13 6.04
C GLY A 284 -5.84 4.04 4.86
N GLN A 285 -6.82 4.85 4.48
CA GLN A 285 -6.64 5.95 3.54
C GLN A 285 -7.49 7.13 3.99
N THR A 286 -6.99 8.34 3.77
CA THR A 286 -7.67 9.59 4.11
C THR A 286 -8.00 10.35 2.85
N ASN A 287 -9.13 11.05 2.80
CA ASN A 287 -9.38 11.98 1.70
C ASN A 287 -8.26 13.02 1.64
N SER A 288 -7.83 13.34 0.43
CA SER A 288 -6.73 14.25 0.20
C SER A 288 -7.00 15.20 -0.95
N ILE A 289 -6.22 16.26 -1.00
CA ILE A 289 -6.14 17.18 -2.13
C ILE A 289 -4.67 17.33 -2.53
N PRO A 290 -4.32 17.21 -3.82
CA PRO A 290 -2.96 17.42 -4.27
C PRO A 290 -2.46 18.83 -3.91
N PHE A 291 -1.19 18.93 -3.49
CA PHE A 291 -0.52 20.17 -3.11
C PHE A 291 -0.60 21.18 -4.27
N GLU A 292 -0.32 20.72 -5.49
CA GLU A 292 -0.42 21.52 -6.71
C GLU A 292 -1.83 22.04 -6.96
N GLU A 293 -2.85 21.21 -6.76
CA GLU A 293 -4.24 21.63 -6.96
C GLU A 293 -4.68 22.67 -5.90
N TYR A 294 -4.17 22.56 -4.67
CA TYR A 294 -4.53 23.46 -3.58
C TYR A 294 -3.78 24.80 -3.62
N TYR A 295 -2.49 24.77 -3.94
CA TYR A 295 -1.60 25.95 -3.91
C TYR A 295 -1.27 26.53 -5.28
N GLY A 296 -1.64 25.85 -6.38
CA GLY A 296 -1.35 26.28 -7.74
C GLY A 296 0.12 26.12 -8.16
N ILE A 297 0.92 25.41 -7.36
CA ILE A 297 2.35 25.20 -7.59
C ILE A 297 2.78 23.80 -7.13
N LEU A 298 3.65 23.14 -7.89
CA LEU A 298 4.29 21.88 -7.48
C LEU A 298 5.18 22.11 -6.24
N LEU A 299 5.29 21.10 -5.38
CA LEU A 299 6.16 21.16 -4.21
C LEU A 299 7.63 21.45 -4.61
N THR A 300 8.10 20.81 -5.69
CA THR A 300 9.45 21.00 -6.23
C THR A 300 9.67 22.42 -6.76
N ASN A 301 8.70 22.98 -7.47
CA ASN A 301 8.75 24.37 -7.92
C ASN A 301 8.73 25.35 -6.73
N TYR A 302 7.96 25.05 -5.69
CA TYR A 302 7.98 25.84 -4.46
C TYR A 302 9.36 25.82 -3.78
N ILE A 303 9.96 24.64 -3.61
CA ILE A 303 11.32 24.50 -3.05
C ILE A 303 12.33 25.28 -3.89
N LYS A 304 12.26 25.18 -5.23
CA LYS A 304 13.14 25.93 -6.14
C LYS A 304 12.98 27.45 -5.98
N GLN A 305 11.76 27.95 -5.78
CA GLN A 305 11.51 29.39 -5.58
C GLN A 305 12.08 29.93 -4.27
N GLU A 306 12.15 29.12 -3.22
CA GLU A 306 12.68 29.52 -1.92
C GLU A 306 14.22 29.47 -1.85
N ILE A 307 14.87 28.92 -2.88
CA ILE A 307 16.33 28.84 -2.98
C ILE A 307 16.83 29.93 -3.92
N SER A 308 17.72 30.80 -3.44
CA SER A 308 18.23 31.95 -4.21
C SER A 308 19.23 31.60 -5.32
N LYS A 309 19.58 30.31 -5.45
CA LYS A 309 20.52 29.77 -6.46
C LYS A 309 19.73 29.06 -7.57
N ASP A 310 20.22 29.09 -8.81
CA ASP A 310 19.66 28.22 -9.84
C ASP A 310 20.12 26.80 -9.57
N ILE A 311 19.17 25.93 -9.24
CA ILE A 311 19.42 24.54 -8.85
C ILE A 311 18.57 23.58 -9.68
N GLY A 312 19.11 22.38 -9.90
CA GLY A 312 18.40 21.23 -10.43
C GLY A 312 17.63 20.50 -9.33
N ILE A 313 16.32 20.27 -9.55
CA ILE A 313 15.50 19.44 -8.66
C ILE A 313 14.91 18.28 -9.44
N SER A 314 15.17 17.06 -8.97
CA SER A 314 14.53 15.84 -9.48
C SER A 314 13.36 15.42 -8.60
N GLU A 315 12.21 15.16 -9.22
CA GLU A 315 11.01 14.69 -8.52
C GLU A 315 10.66 13.24 -8.86
N TYR A 316 10.63 12.39 -7.84
CA TYR A 316 10.10 11.03 -7.92
C TYR A 316 8.72 10.95 -7.27
N SER A 317 7.69 10.70 -8.08
CA SER A 317 6.29 10.65 -7.64
C SER A 317 5.49 9.58 -8.41
N SER A 318 4.24 9.34 -8.00
CA SER A 318 3.36 8.39 -8.66
C SER A 318 3.11 8.67 -10.15
N ASP A 319 3.22 9.93 -10.58
CA ASP A 319 2.97 10.34 -11.97
C ASP A 319 4.25 10.39 -12.82
N ASN A 320 5.40 10.78 -12.23
CA ASN A 320 6.67 10.90 -12.94
C ASN A 320 7.41 9.56 -13.08
N GLU A 321 7.19 8.63 -12.15
CA GLU A 321 7.77 7.30 -12.26
C GLU A 321 6.80 6.38 -13.00
N ASN A 322 7.22 5.91 -14.19
CA ASN A 322 6.49 4.99 -15.07
C ASN A 322 5.39 4.19 -14.35
N ARG A 323 4.17 4.76 -14.32
CA ARG A 323 2.95 4.18 -13.71
C ARG A 323 2.62 2.77 -14.24
N LYS A 324 3.30 2.39 -15.33
CA LYS A 324 3.12 1.19 -16.10
C LYS A 324 3.84 -0.03 -15.50
N GLU A 325 4.95 0.10 -14.78
CA GLU A 325 5.82 -1.05 -14.47
C GLU A 325 5.15 -2.15 -13.61
N LEU A 326 4.49 -1.79 -12.51
CA LEU A 326 3.84 -2.75 -11.60
C LEU A 326 2.70 -3.53 -12.29
N HIS A 327 1.75 -2.82 -12.91
CA HIS A 327 0.63 -3.47 -13.58
C HIS A 327 1.08 -4.19 -14.85
N LEU A 328 1.94 -3.59 -15.67
CA LEU A 328 2.50 -4.28 -16.83
C LEU A 328 3.28 -5.52 -16.44
N TYR A 329 4.01 -5.53 -15.31
CA TYR A 329 4.66 -6.74 -14.81
C TYR A 329 3.64 -7.85 -14.56
N PHE A 330 2.57 -7.58 -13.82
CA PHE A 330 1.56 -8.60 -13.54
C PHE A 330 0.83 -9.07 -14.81
N LEU A 331 0.57 -8.15 -15.72
CA LEU A 331 -0.07 -8.45 -17.00
C LEU A 331 0.84 -9.22 -17.93
N ASP A 332 2.12 -8.85 -18.03
CA ASP A 332 3.14 -9.62 -18.74
C ASP A 332 3.24 -11.03 -18.15
N LYS A 333 3.24 -11.17 -16.82
CA LYS A 333 3.23 -12.48 -16.17
C LYS A 333 1.99 -13.28 -16.53
N ILE A 334 0.81 -12.69 -16.46
CA ILE A 334 -0.45 -13.34 -16.88
C ILE A 334 -0.40 -13.69 -18.36
N PHE A 335 0.04 -12.79 -19.23
CA PHE A 335 0.06 -12.99 -20.67
C PHE A 335 1.08 -14.04 -21.10
N LYS A 336 2.31 -14.03 -20.55
CA LYS A 336 3.28 -15.12 -20.70
C LYS A 336 2.65 -16.43 -20.27
N THR A 337 1.95 -16.41 -19.13
CA THR A 337 1.20 -17.57 -18.62
C THR A 337 0.13 -18.06 -19.60
N VAL A 338 -0.65 -17.17 -20.21
CA VAL A 338 -1.66 -17.61 -21.18
C VAL A 338 -1.03 -18.05 -22.51
N SER A 339 0.09 -17.46 -22.91
CA SER A 339 0.67 -17.66 -24.24
C SER A 339 1.26 -19.06 -24.46
N GLU A 340 1.77 -19.67 -23.40
CA GLU A 340 2.27 -21.04 -23.35
C GLU A 340 1.16 -22.09 -23.51
N LEU A 341 -0.13 -21.74 -23.36
CA LEU A 341 -1.24 -22.63 -23.71
C LEU A 341 -1.44 -22.78 -25.23
N ASN A 342 -0.61 -22.10 -26.04
CA ASN A 342 -0.53 -22.21 -27.49
C ASN A 342 -1.85 -21.90 -28.26
N HIS A 343 -2.75 -21.12 -27.65
CA HIS A 343 -3.98 -20.67 -28.30
C HIS A 343 -3.72 -19.53 -29.29
N LYS A 344 -3.83 -19.81 -30.60
CA LYS A 344 -3.55 -18.87 -31.71
C LYS A 344 -4.25 -17.51 -31.56
N ILE A 345 -5.52 -17.49 -31.14
CA ILE A 345 -6.31 -16.25 -31.00
C ILE A 345 -5.80 -15.38 -29.85
N ILE A 346 -5.55 -16.00 -28.70
CA ILE A 346 -5.07 -15.30 -27.51
C ILE A 346 -3.65 -14.75 -27.76
N ASN A 347 -2.79 -15.53 -28.40
CA ASN A 347 -1.44 -15.11 -28.77
C ASN A 347 -1.43 -13.88 -29.72
N LYS A 348 -2.41 -13.77 -30.62
CA LYS A 348 -2.55 -12.60 -31.50
C LYS A 348 -2.98 -11.34 -30.73
N ILE A 349 -3.89 -11.49 -29.76
CA ILE A 349 -4.35 -10.38 -28.89
C ILE A 349 -3.21 -9.90 -27.99
N ILE A 350 -2.50 -10.84 -27.35
CA ILE A 350 -1.36 -10.58 -26.47
C ILE A 350 -0.25 -9.83 -27.23
N LYS A 351 0.16 -10.31 -28.41
CA LYS A 351 1.20 -9.65 -29.22
C LYS A 351 0.82 -8.23 -29.61
N LYS A 352 -0.46 -7.98 -29.97
CA LYS A 352 -0.94 -6.64 -30.32
C LYS A 352 -0.95 -5.70 -29.12
N PHE A 353 -1.25 -6.22 -27.94
CA PHE A 353 -1.23 -5.46 -26.69
C PHE A 353 0.19 -5.13 -26.24
N LEU A 354 1.09 -6.13 -26.22
CA LEU A 354 2.50 -5.97 -25.84
C LEU A 354 3.28 -5.01 -26.76
N LYS A 355 2.99 -5.03 -28.08
CA LYS A 355 3.61 -4.10 -29.03
C LYS A 355 3.25 -2.64 -28.72
N LYS A 356 2.00 -2.37 -28.35
CA LYS A 356 1.51 -1.02 -28.00
C LYS A 356 2.04 -0.52 -26.65
N THR A 357 2.41 -1.42 -25.74
CA THR A 357 3.02 -1.07 -24.45
C THR A 357 4.53 -0.81 -24.56
N ASN A 358 5.25 -1.56 -25.41
CA ASN A 358 6.69 -1.37 -25.62
C ASN A 358 7.02 -0.10 -26.43
N GLU A 359 6.15 0.34 -27.34
CA GLU A 359 6.34 1.58 -28.12
C GLU A 359 6.31 2.88 -27.27
N ASN A 360 5.97 2.80 -25.98
CA ASN A 360 5.93 3.96 -25.07
C ASN A 360 6.96 3.89 -23.92
N ILE A 361 8.03 3.12 -24.08
CA ILE A 361 9.19 3.15 -23.18
C ILE A 361 10.20 4.08 -23.81
N LYS A 362 10.04 5.39 -23.60
CA LYS A 362 11.14 6.33 -23.79
C LYS A 362 12.06 6.18 -22.58
N ASN A 363 13.29 5.76 -22.83
CA ASN A 363 14.39 5.98 -21.91
C ASN A 363 14.80 7.45 -22.07
N GLU A 364 14.27 8.32 -21.22
CA GLU A 364 14.85 9.66 -21.03
C GLU A 364 15.70 9.58 -19.75
N ASN A 365 16.95 9.19 -19.92
CA ASN A 365 18.02 9.53 -18.97
C ASN A 365 18.67 10.82 -19.50
N GLU A 366 18.01 11.95 -19.33
CA GLU A 366 18.78 13.20 -19.27
C GLU A 366 19.47 13.20 -17.90
N ILE A 367 20.80 13.19 -17.93
CA ILE A 367 21.62 13.42 -16.74
C ILE A 367 21.47 14.91 -16.43
N ILE A 368 20.43 15.24 -15.68
CA ILE A 368 20.34 16.53 -15.02
C ILE A 368 21.29 16.45 -13.83
N GLU A 369 22.27 17.35 -13.78
CA GLU A 369 23.03 17.62 -12.56
C GLU A 369 22.00 18.08 -11.51
N ASN A 370 21.68 17.19 -10.56
CA ASN A 370 20.63 17.44 -9.58
C ASN A 370 21.28 17.86 -8.27
N ASP A 371 20.89 19.02 -7.76
CA ASP A 371 21.30 19.46 -6.43
C ASP A 371 20.36 18.91 -5.37
N ILE A 372 19.07 18.76 -5.70
CA ILE A 372 18.05 18.27 -4.78
C ILE A 372 17.25 17.12 -5.39
N ILE A 373 17.01 16.08 -4.59
CA ILE A 373 16.06 15.02 -4.91
C ILE A 373 14.87 15.10 -3.97
N VAL A 374 13.66 15.07 -4.54
CA VAL A 374 12.39 15.02 -3.80
C VAL A 374 11.67 13.71 -4.14
N THR A 375 11.41 12.88 -3.14
CA THR A 375 10.68 11.62 -3.31
C THR A 375 9.35 11.69 -2.56
N ASN A 376 8.25 11.83 -3.29
CA ASN A 376 6.90 11.95 -2.76
C ASN A 376 6.28 10.56 -2.57
N SER A 377 5.62 10.29 -1.44
CA SER A 377 4.87 9.07 -1.12
C SER A 377 3.56 9.45 -0.45
N GLY A 378 2.53 9.77 -1.24
CA GLY A 378 1.28 10.33 -0.72
C GLY A 378 1.52 11.68 0.00
N PRO A 379 1.12 11.83 1.28
CA PRO A 379 1.32 13.03 2.08
C PRO A 379 2.66 13.03 2.82
N LEU A 380 3.55 12.08 2.55
CA LEU A 380 4.93 12.02 3.06
C LEU A 380 5.88 12.39 1.91
N SER A 381 6.91 13.20 2.19
CA SER A 381 7.99 13.44 1.23
C SER A 381 9.34 13.42 1.92
N HIS A 382 10.32 12.81 1.27
CA HIS A 382 11.72 12.91 1.64
C HIS A 382 12.44 13.85 0.67
N ILE A 383 13.24 14.76 1.22
CA ILE A 383 14.04 15.73 0.48
C ILE A 383 15.51 15.45 0.80
N TYR A 384 16.33 15.42 -0.24
CA TYR A 384 17.76 15.12 -0.18
C TYR A 384 18.54 16.24 -0.86
N PHE A 385 19.56 16.75 -0.18
CA PHE A 385 20.49 17.75 -0.67
C PHE A 385 21.79 17.03 -1.07
N LEU A 386 22.27 17.17 -2.30
CA LEU A 386 23.33 16.34 -2.86
C LEU A 386 24.75 16.91 -2.69
N GLU A 387 24.89 18.01 -1.93
CA GLU A 387 26.17 18.64 -1.57
C GLU A 387 27.09 17.68 -0.80
N GLU A 388 26.50 16.81 0.02
CA GLU A 388 27.21 15.79 0.78
C GLU A 388 26.77 14.38 0.37
N GLU A 389 27.67 13.40 0.40
CA GLU A 389 27.32 12.00 0.07
C GLU A 389 26.51 11.31 1.19
N ASN A 390 26.65 11.79 2.42
CA ASN A 390 25.96 11.26 3.60
C ASN A 390 24.75 12.13 3.96
N ARG A 391 23.91 11.64 4.88
CA ARG A 391 22.76 12.40 5.35
C ARG A 391 23.22 13.67 6.07
N MET A 392 22.71 14.82 5.63
CA MET A 392 23.08 16.11 6.17
C MET A 392 22.36 16.41 7.50
N LEU A 393 23.08 17.07 8.39
CA LEU A 393 22.54 17.66 9.61
C LEU A 393 21.89 19.01 9.31
N LYS A 394 21.01 19.45 10.21
CA LYS A 394 20.36 20.75 10.15
C LYS A 394 21.33 21.91 9.88
N ASP A 395 22.45 21.95 10.61
CA ASP A 395 23.40 23.07 10.53
C ASP A 395 24.12 23.09 9.17
N GLU A 396 24.47 21.92 8.63
CA GLU A 396 25.07 21.77 7.29
C GLU A 396 24.09 22.22 6.20
N ILE A 397 22.81 21.83 6.28
CA ILE A 397 21.78 22.28 5.33
C ILE A 397 21.65 23.81 5.35
N ILE A 398 21.67 24.42 6.54
CA ILE A 398 21.55 25.89 6.69
C ILE A 398 22.78 26.61 6.10
N GLU A 399 23.97 26.02 6.20
CA GLU A 399 25.19 26.59 5.62
C GLU A 399 25.11 26.68 4.08
N TYR A 400 24.64 25.63 3.42
CA TYR A 400 24.49 25.61 1.95
C TYR A 400 23.23 26.33 1.45
N PHE A 401 22.13 26.22 2.20
CA PHE A 401 20.79 26.73 1.89
C PHE A 401 20.18 27.49 3.08
N PRO A 402 20.54 28.76 3.26
CA PRO A 402 20.00 29.59 4.33
C PRO A 402 18.47 29.62 4.31
N GLU A 403 17.85 29.55 5.50
CA GLU A 403 16.40 29.60 5.74
C GLU A 403 15.53 28.48 5.13
N ILE A 404 16.07 27.59 4.28
CA ILE A 404 15.24 26.63 3.51
C ILE A 404 14.36 25.74 4.38
N ILE A 405 14.88 25.32 5.54
CA ILE A 405 14.15 24.48 6.49
C ILE A 405 12.91 25.20 6.99
N ASP A 406 13.03 26.49 7.32
CA ASP A 406 11.93 27.28 7.84
C ASP A 406 10.93 27.64 6.75
N LYS A 407 11.40 27.97 5.54
CA LYS A 407 10.54 28.18 4.37
C LYS A 407 9.66 26.96 4.10
N ILE A 408 10.26 25.77 4.08
CA ILE A 408 9.54 24.52 3.86
C ILE A 408 8.64 24.18 5.07
N PHE A 409 9.20 24.05 6.28
CA PHE A 409 8.47 23.51 7.43
C PHE A 409 7.33 24.42 7.92
N LEU A 410 7.40 25.73 7.63
CA LEU A 410 6.37 26.69 8.01
C LEU A 410 5.35 26.97 6.89
N HIS A 411 5.50 26.35 5.72
CA HIS A 411 4.52 26.47 4.65
C HIS A 411 3.14 25.93 5.09
N ASN A 412 2.06 26.59 4.65
CA ASN A 412 0.68 26.24 5.05
C ASN A 412 0.27 24.80 4.66
N GLY A 413 0.92 24.25 3.64
CA GLY A 413 0.68 22.90 3.12
C GLY A 413 1.40 21.79 3.87
N ILE A 414 2.23 22.12 4.85
CA ILE A 414 3.03 21.17 5.63
C ILE A 414 2.54 21.22 7.09
N GLU A 415 2.19 20.07 7.67
CA GLU A 415 1.82 20.01 9.10
C GLU A 415 3.07 20.19 9.95
N PHE A 416 4.13 19.45 9.62
CA PHE A 416 5.45 19.53 10.22
C PHE A 416 6.50 18.82 9.35
N GLY A 417 7.77 19.10 9.61
CA GLY A 417 8.91 18.35 9.09
C GLY A 417 9.83 17.84 10.20
N VAL A 418 10.70 16.90 9.83
CA VAL A 418 11.72 16.29 10.69
C VAL A 418 13.08 16.50 10.05
N VAL A 419 14.05 16.93 10.86
CA VAL A 419 15.46 17.10 10.45
C VAL A 419 16.38 16.53 11.53
N LYS A 420 17.52 15.93 11.12
CA LYS A 420 18.55 15.43 12.04
C LYS A 420 19.41 16.60 12.54
N THR A 421 19.73 16.62 13.81
CA THR A 421 20.62 17.62 14.42
C THR A 421 21.85 16.93 15.01
N LYS A 422 22.86 17.71 15.42
CA LYS A 422 24.03 17.18 16.12
C LYS A 422 23.68 16.40 17.40
N TYR A 423 22.57 16.75 18.07
CA TYR A 423 22.17 16.20 19.36
C TYR A 423 20.99 15.21 19.28
N GLY A 424 20.44 14.99 18.08
CA GLY A 424 19.30 14.10 17.86
C GLY A 424 18.45 14.55 16.68
N PHE A 425 17.19 14.94 16.93
CA PHE A 425 16.23 15.31 15.90
C PHE A 425 15.42 16.53 16.29
N GLU A 426 15.01 17.31 15.30
CA GLU A 426 14.06 18.39 15.46
C GLU A 426 12.82 18.09 14.61
N ILE A 427 11.65 18.13 15.25
CA ILE A 427 10.36 18.12 14.58
C ILE A 427 9.78 19.52 14.67
N LYS A 428 9.55 20.19 13.55
CA LYS A 428 9.12 21.60 13.55
C LYS A 428 8.01 21.82 12.52
N GLY A 429 7.08 22.70 12.89
CA GLY A 429 6.00 23.15 12.03
C GLY A 429 5.37 24.42 12.58
N ARG A 430 4.33 24.93 11.92
CA ARG A 430 3.70 26.21 12.25
C ARG A 430 3.14 26.32 13.68
N LYS A 431 2.89 25.19 14.34
CA LYS A 431 2.25 25.11 15.66
C LYS A 431 3.21 24.86 16.80
N GLY A 432 4.49 24.70 16.51
CA GLY A 432 5.47 24.38 17.53
C GLY A 432 6.68 23.62 17.02
N LYS A 433 7.51 23.22 17.97
CA LYS A 433 8.73 22.47 17.73
C LYS A 433 8.95 21.48 18.88
N ILE A 434 9.42 20.28 18.56
CA ILE A 434 9.84 19.24 19.49
C ILE A 434 11.30 18.90 19.18
N GLU A 435 12.16 18.98 20.19
CA GLU A 435 13.54 18.53 20.12
C GLU A 435 13.63 17.15 20.77
N LEU A 436 14.26 16.22 20.07
CA LEU A 436 14.45 14.86 20.49
C LEU A 436 15.94 14.54 20.58
N ASN A 437 16.33 13.69 21.53
CA ASN A 437 17.66 13.09 21.55
C ASN A 437 17.77 11.96 20.50
N ASN A 438 18.93 11.32 20.40
CA ASN A 438 19.17 10.18 19.49
C ASN A 438 18.27 8.96 19.77
N GLU A 439 17.73 8.84 20.99
CA GLU A 439 16.84 7.76 21.38
C GLU A 439 15.37 8.02 21.05
N PHE A 440 15.05 9.23 20.56
CA PHE A 440 13.72 9.79 20.32
C PHE A 440 12.95 10.16 21.59
N GLU A 441 13.66 10.54 22.65
CA GLU A 441 13.06 11.11 23.86
C GLU A 441 12.97 12.63 23.75
N ILE A 442 11.89 13.21 24.28
CA ILE A 442 11.66 14.66 24.23
C ILE A 442 12.63 15.36 25.18
N VAL A 443 13.50 16.19 24.61
CA VAL A 443 14.40 17.08 25.34
C VAL A 443 13.71 18.41 25.62
N ASN A 444 12.95 18.91 24.64
CA ASN A 444 12.26 20.19 24.72
C ASN A 444 11.04 20.20 23.79
N GLU A 445 9.99 20.93 24.18
CA GLU A 445 8.78 21.09 23.39
C GLU A 445 8.23 22.51 23.55
N THR A 446 7.93 23.14 22.41
CA THR A 446 7.31 24.45 22.34
C THR A 446 6.05 24.36 21.47
N GLY A 447 4.97 25.00 21.92
CA GLY A 447 3.68 24.96 21.22
C GLY A 447 2.98 23.60 21.31
N ASN A 448 2.11 23.30 20.35
CA ASN A 448 1.39 22.02 20.28
C ASN A 448 1.36 21.53 18.83
N LEU A 449 2.48 20.94 18.42
CA LEU A 449 2.73 20.54 17.05
C LEU A 449 1.68 19.55 16.54
N PHE A 450 1.34 18.54 17.35
CA PHE A 450 0.44 17.47 16.97
C PHE A 450 -1.04 17.76 17.27
N LYS A 451 -1.44 19.00 17.57
CA LYS A 451 -2.83 19.35 17.94
C LYS A 451 -3.90 18.78 17.01
N ASN A 452 -3.64 18.75 15.70
CA ASN A 452 -4.57 18.19 14.71
C ASN A 452 -4.59 16.65 14.69
N ILE A 453 -3.49 16.02 15.07
CA ILE A 453 -3.23 14.58 14.94
C ILE A 453 -3.59 13.84 16.24
N LEU A 454 -3.36 14.46 17.40
CA LEU A 454 -3.56 13.89 18.74
C LEU A 454 -5.01 13.51 19.06
N ARG A 455 -5.99 13.90 18.24
CA ARG A 455 -7.39 13.54 18.46
C ARG A 455 -7.61 12.02 18.61
N ASN A 456 -6.75 11.21 17.99
CA ASN A 456 -6.88 9.75 18.01
C ASN A 456 -5.57 8.98 18.28
N ILE A 457 -4.42 9.66 18.39
CA ILE A 457 -3.09 9.03 18.53
C ILE A 457 -2.37 9.65 19.71
N LYS A 458 -1.77 8.84 20.58
CA LYS A 458 -0.92 9.32 21.67
C LYS A 458 0.39 9.90 21.13
N LYS A 459 0.93 10.94 21.78
CA LYS A 459 2.17 11.60 21.35
C LYS A 459 3.34 10.62 21.25
N GLU A 460 3.45 9.72 22.21
CA GLU A 460 4.51 8.71 22.28
C GLU A 460 4.43 7.75 21.08
N THR A 461 3.21 7.40 20.66
CA THR A 461 2.97 6.57 19.47
C THR A 461 3.37 7.31 18.18
N ILE A 462 3.11 8.62 18.09
CA ILE A 462 3.55 9.46 16.97
C ILE A 462 5.08 9.47 16.90
N ILE A 463 5.75 9.78 18.02
CA ILE A 463 7.22 9.86 18.08
C ILE A 463 7.86 8.50 17.77
N SER A 464 7.34 7.41 18.34
CA SER A 464 7.79 6.05 18.03
C SER A 464 7.61 5.70 16.56
N SER A 465 6.54 6.17 15.91
CA SER A 465 6.32 5.95 14.48
C SER A 465 7.28 6.78 13.62
N LEU A 466 7.53 8.03 14.01
CA LEU A 466 8.48 8.90 13.31
C LEU A 466 9.89 8.31 13.36
N LYS A 467 10.28 7.71 14.49
CA LYS A 467 11.54 6.97 14.62
C LYS A 467 11.73 5.95 13.50
N GLU A 468 10.69 5.23 13.11
CA GLU A 468 10.81 4.18 12.09
C GLU A 468 11.26 4.72 10.72
N ILE A 469 10.87 5.95 10.38
CA ILE A 469 11.13 6.54 9.06
C ILE A 469 12.20 7.62 9.05
N SER A 470 12.57 8.15 10.21
CA SER A 470 13.60 9.19 10.31
C SER A 470 14.92 8.69 10.92
N CYS A 471 14.97 7.47 11.49
CA CYS A 471 16.23 6.92 11.99
C CYS A 471 17.11 6.32 10.87
N GLY A 472 18.42 6.43 11.05
CA GLY A 472 19.44 5.91 10.15
C GLY A 472 19.96 6.93 9.13
N GLU A 473 20.85 6.45 8.26
CA GLU A 473 21.51 7.25 7.22
C GLU A 473 20.81 7.13 5.86
N ASN A 474 20.01 6.08 5.64
CA ASN A 474 19.34 5.80 4.37
C ASN A 474 17.93 6.43 4.31
N VAL A 475 17.81 7.71 4.68
CA VAL A 475 16.55 8.47 4.75
C VAL A 475 16.78 9.92 4.29
N GLY A 476 15.70 10.64 3.99
CA GLY A 476 15.76 12.07 3.65
C GLY A 476 16.51 12.92 4.66
N ASP A 477 17.21 13.93 4.15
CA ASP A 477 17.82 15.01 4.94
C ASP A 477 16.71 15.79 5.65
N LEU A 478 15.64 16.11 4.91
CA LEU A 478 14.36 16.55 5.46
C LEU A 478 13.27 15.53 5.16
N ILE A 479 12.35 15.36 6.11
CA ILE A 479 11.16 14.53 5.94
C ILE A 479 9.94 15.38 6.29
N ILE A 480 9.03 15.59 5.35
CA ILE A 480 7.87 16.47 5.54
C ILE A 480 6.56 15.71 5.43
N PHE A 481 5.55 16.20 6.16
CA PHE A 481 4.20 15.66 6.19
C PHE A 481 3.20 16.73 5.76
N GLY A 482 2.31 16.37 4.84
CA GLY A 482 1.25 17.26 4.38
C GLY A 482 0.29 17.69 5.50
N ALA A 483 -0.18 18.93 5.42
CA ALA A 483 -1.08 19.52 6.41
C ALA A 483 -2.40 18.75 6.55
N LEU A 484 -2.83 18.52 7.79
CA LEU A 484 -4.16 17.97 8.09
C LEU A 484 -5.15 19.13 8.25
N LEU A 485 -5.93 19.36 7.20
CA LEU A 485 -6.93 20.41 7.11
C LEU A 485 -8.23 20.03 7.83
N LYS A 486 -9.23 20.92 7.77
CA LYS A 486 -10.58 20.65 8.28
C LYS A 486 -11.19 19.41 7.61
N ASN A 487 -12.15 18.78 8.29
CA ASN A 487 -12.88 17.60 7.81
C ASN A 487 -12.00 16.37 7.49
N ASN A 488 -10.85 16.24 8.15
CA ASN A 488 -9.87 15.17 7.89
C ASN A 488 -9.39 15.12 6.43
N LEU A 489 -9.27 16.28 5.77
CA LEU A 489 -8.67 16.38 4.44
C LEU A 489 -7.16 16.59 4.60
N ILE A 490 -6.32 15.78 3.95
CA ILE A 490 -4.86 15.93 4.00
C ILE A 490 -4.30 16.52 2.72
N ILE A 491 -3.29 17.38 2.82
CA ILE A 491 -2.50 17.79 1.66
C ILE A 491 -1.65 16.60 1.20
N ASN A 492 -1.75 16.25 -0.07
CA ASN A 492 -0.99 15.16 -0.68
C ASN A 492 0.08 15.74 -1.60
N PHE A 493 1.31 15.24 -1.54
CA PHE A 493 2.35 15.69 -2.47
C PHE A 493 2.25 14.97 -3.83
N GLU A 494 1.46 13.91 -3.91
CA GLU A 494 1.11 13.25 -5.17
C GLU A 494 -0.29 13.66 -5.65
N ASN A 495 -0.51 13.54 -6.95
CA ASN A 495 -1.80 13.79 -7.61
C ASN A 495 -2.83 12.68 -7.32
N GLN A 496 -3.25 12.58 -6.07
CA GLN A 496 -4.21 11.61 -5.56
C GLN A 496 -5.20 12.31 -4.61
N TYR A 497 -6.45 11.86 -4.69
CA TYR A 497 -7.57 12.35 -3.86
C TYR A 497 -7.82 11.45 -2.64
N GLY A 498 -7.15 10.30 -2.57
CA GLY A 498 -6.98 9.52 -1.35
C GLY A 498 -5.49 9.37 -1.05
N GLY A 499 -5.08 9.77 0.16
CA GLY A 499 -3.68 9.74 0.62
C GLY A 499 -3.46 8.77 1.78
N HIS A 500 -2.32 8.10 1.75
CA HIS A 500 -1.76 7.26 2.82
C HIS A 500 -0.23 7.30 2.77
N GLY A 501 0.45 6.70 3.74
CA GLY A 501 1.91 6.74 3.89
C GLY A 501 2.39 7.72 4.97
N GLY A 502 1.58 8.72 5.32
CA GLY A 502 1.88 9.71 6.35
C GLY A 502 1.10 9.50 7.65
N ILE A 503 0.93 10.58 8.42
CA ILE A 503 0.30 10.58 9.73
C ILE A 503 -0.93 11.51 9.80
N GLY A 504 -1.96 11.09 10.54
CA GLY A 504 -3.19 11.83 10.76
C GLY A 504 -4.36 11.35 9.89
N GLY A 505 -5.57 11.76 10.24
CA GLY A 505 -6.78 11.30 9.56
C GLY A 505 -7.09 9.81 9.78
N MET A 506 -7.67 9.17 8.78
CA MET A 506 -8.07 7.76 8.83
C MET A 506 -6.95 6.80 8.38
N GLN A 507 -5.88 7.31 7.76
CA GLN A 507 -4.83 6.49 7.15
C GLN A 507 -4.06 5.62 8.15
N ASN A 508 -3.98 6.05 9.41
CA ASN A 508 -3.30 5.29 10.46
C ASN A 508 -4.23 4.36 11.23
N PHE A 509 -5.49 4.21 10.83
CA PHE A 509 -6.47 3.41 11.55
C PHE A 509 -7.11 2.31 10.69
N PRO A 510 -6.35 1.27 10.32
CA PRO A 510 -6.93 0.06 9.77
C PRO A 510 -7.71 -0.76 10.81
N PHE A 511 -8.11 -1.96 10.43
CA PHE A 511 -8.88 -2.86 11.27
C PHE A 511 -8.37 -4.32 11.20
N LEU A 512 -8.74 -5.11 12.21
CA LEU A 512 -8.69 -6.58 12.18
C LEU A 512 -10.05 -7.16 12.57
N ILE A 513 -10.61 -7.99 11.70
CA ILE A 513 -11.75 -8.86 11.97
C ILE A 513 -11.22 -10.25 12.28
N ALA A 514 -11.43 -10.69 13.52
CA ALA A 514 -11.02 -11.99 14.03
C ALA A 514 -12.06 -12.57 15.00
N ASN A 515 -11.98 -13.87 15.27
CA ASN A 515 -12.87 -14.60 16.18
C ASN A 515 -12.60 -14.32 17.69
N LYS A 516 -11.66 -13.42 17.99
CA LYS A 516 -11.26 -13.00 19.33
C LYS A 516 -11.04 -11.49 19.34
N GLU A 517 -11.40 -10.85 20.44
CA GLU A 517 -11.05 -9.46 20.67
C GLU A 517 -9.56 -9.34 21.01
N LEU A 518 -8.89 -8.32 20.48
CA LEU A 518 -7.50 -8.05 20.81
C LEU A 518 -7.40 -7.25 22.11
N GLU A 519 -6.41 -7.61 22.93
CA GLU A 519 -5.97 -6.81 24.07
C GLU A 519 -5.53 -5.41 23.60
N LYS A 520 -5.73 -4.40 24.46
CA LYS A 520 -5.55 -2.98 24.08
C LYS A 520 -4.12 -2.65 23.64
N ASP A 521 -3.13 -3.31 24.22
CA ASP A 521 -1.70 -3.18 23.95
C ASP A 521 -1.25 -3.87 22.66
N LYS A 522 -2.07 -4.74 22.07
CA LYS A 522 -1.79 -5.49 20.83
C LYS A 522 -2.45 -4.89 19.58
N LYS A 523 -2.85 -3.61 19.63
CA LYS A 523 -3.59 -2.93 18.56
C LYS A 523 -2.68 -2.12 17.63
N SER A 524 -1.62 -2.72 17.12
CA SER A 524 -0.80 -2.15 16.03
C SER A 524 -0.49 -3.15 14.91
N ILE A 525 -0.13 -2.65 13.72
CA ILE A 525 0.27 -3.48 12.58
C ILE A 525 1.50 -4.31 12.93
N SER A 526 2.46 -3.75 13.65
CA SER A 526 3.61 -4.52 14.15
C SER A 526 3.22 -5.72 15.01
N ASN A 527 2.15 -5.61 15.81
CA ASN A 527 1.73 -6.71 16.68
C ASN A 527 1.09 -7.86 15.90
N LEU A 528 0.62 -7.62 14.67
CA LEU A 528 0.00 -8.66 13.85
C LEU A 528 0.96 -9.80 13.53
N TYR A 529 2.27 -9.57 13.46
CA TYR A 529 3.25 -10.64 13.25
C TYR A 529 3.14 -11.72 14.35
N GLU A 530 3.16 -11.32 15.62
CA GLU A 530 3.06 -12.25 16.76
C GLU A 530 1.64 -12.81 16.93
N ILE A 531 0.60 -12.06 16.57
CA ILE A 531 -0.79 -12.58 16.55
C ILE A 531 -0.95 -13.67 15.47
N PHE A 532 -0.34 -13.46 14.30
CA PHE A 532 -0.49 -14.35 13.17
C PHE A 532 0.41 -15.57 13.25
N LYS A 533 1.57 -15.50 13.90
CA LYS A 533 2.48 -16.63 14.18
C LYS A 533 1.70 -17.78 14.83
#